data_AF-A0A5B2TP21-F1
#
_entry.id   AF-A0A5B2TP21-F1
#
_cell.length_a   1.000
_cell.length_b   1.000
_cell.length_c   1.000
_cell.angle_alpha   90.00
_cell.angle_beta   90.00
_cell.angle_gamma   90.00
#
_symmetry.space_group_name_H-M   'P 1'
#
loop_
_entity.id
_entity.type
_entity.pdbx_description
1 polymer ?
#
loop_
_entity_poly.entity_id
_entity_poly.type
_entity_poly.pdbx_seq_one_letter_code
_entity_poly.pdbx_strand_id
1 'polypeptide(L)' 'MQLGALPSEAGARAEWDRLGRRVPELGGFTPQIIRFDQDGKPTMWRLRTGGFQSRQAAGAFCDAVRSRGGACAVIGG' A
#
# COMPACT_ATOMS: atom_id res chain seq x y z
N MET A 1 0.80 -1.61 -6.96
CA MET A 1 0.38 -2.42 -5.80
C MET A 1 -0.38 -1.53 -4.81
N GLN A 2 -1.30 -2.08 -4.01
CA GLN A 2 -2.02 -1.37 -2.93
C GLN A 2 -1.73 -2.05 -1.60
N LEU A 3 -1.40 -1.26 -0.59
CA LEU A 3 -1.05 -1.70 0.76
C LEU A 3 -2.21 -1.50 1.75
N GLY A 4 -3.20 -0.66 1.42
CA GLY A 4 -4.38 -0.49 2.26
C GLY A 4 -5.37 0.52 1.71
N ALA A 5 -6.53 0.60 2.36
CA ALA A 5 -7.51 1.67 2.21
C ALA A 5 -7.89 2.17 3.60
N LEU A 6 -7.66 3.46 3.87
CA LEU A 6 -7.67 4.04 5.20
C LEU A 6 -8.70 5.18 5.28
N PRO A 7 -9.30 5.46 6.45
CA PRO A 7 -10.36 6.46 6.58
C PRO A 7 -9.84 7.91 6.59
N SER A 8 -8.53 8.13 6.48
CA SER A 8 -7.93 9.46 6.41
C SER A 8 -6.56 9.42 5.73
N GLU A 9 -6.12 10.56 5.19
CA GLU A 9 -4.78 10.71 4.61
C GLU A 9 -3.69 10.50 5.66
N ALA A 10 -3.87 11.08 6.85
CA ALA A 10 -2.94 10.91 7.97
C ALA A 10 -2.82 9.43 8.39
N GLY A 11 -3.93 8.69 8.39
CA GLY A 11 -3.93 7.25 8.61
C GLY A 11 -3.10 6.51 7.55
N ALA A 12 -3.28 6.86 6.26
CA ALA A 12 -2.49 6.29 5.17
C ALA A 12 -0.98 6.55 5.31
N ARG A 13 -0.58 7.74 5.77
CA ARG A 13 0.83 8.07 6.06
C ARG A 13 1.37 7.28 7.24
N ALA A 14 0.63 7.22 8.36
CA ALA A 14 1.03 6.45 9.53
C ALA A 14 1.16 4.95 9.24
N GLU A 15 0.29 4.40 8.39
CA GLU A 15 0.36 3.02 7.94
C GLU A 15 1.60 2.76 7.08
N TRP A 16 1.95 3.70 6.19
CA TRP A 16 3.21 3.60 5.44
C TRP A 16 4.43 3.53 6.36
N ASP A 17 4.51 4.41 7.36
CA ASP A 17 5.61 4.42 8.33
C ASP A 17 5.66 3.11 9.14
N ARG A 18 4.49 2.60 9.54
CA ARG A 18 4.37 1.31 10.23
C ARG A 18 4.89 0.16 9.37
N LEU A 19 4.51 0.14 8.09
CA LEU A 19 4.98 -0.86 7.13
C LEU A 19 6.48 -0.73 6.87
N GLY A 20 7.01 0.49 6.72
CA GLY A 20 8.43 0.74 6.50
C GLY A 20 9.32 0.23 7.64
N ARG A 21 8.83 0.29 8.89
CA ARG A 21 9.53 -0.29 10.05
C ARG A 21 9.56 -1.82 10.04
N ARG A 22 8.53 -2.46 9.47
CA ARG A 22 8.40 -3.94 9.42
C ARG A 22 9.05 -4.54 8.18
N VAL A 23 9.05 -3.79 7.09
CA VAL A 23 9.50 -4.15 5.75
C VAL A 23 10.54 -3.11 5.33
N PRO A 24 11.81 -3.24 5.75
CA PRO A 24 12.86 -2.27 5.39
C PRO A 24 13.02 -2.05 3.88
N GLU A 25 12.72 -3.09 3.09
CA GLU A 25 12.74 -3.04 1.63
C GLU A 25 11.75 -2.02 1.05
N LEU A 26 10.72 -1.64 1.82
CA LEU A 26 9.74 -0.61 1.48
C LEU A 26 10.36 0.79 1.41
N GLY A 27 11.51 1.01 2.08
CA GLY A 27 12.24 2.27 2.07
C GLY A 27 12.82 2.67 0.70
N GLY A 28 12.96 1.71 -0.22
CA GLY A 28 13.32 1.98 -1.62
C GLY A 28 12.16 2.44 -2.50
N PHE A 29 10.94 2.47 -1.95
CA PHE A 29 9.73 2.82 -2.67
C PHE A 29 9.11 4.13 -2.15
N THR A 30 8.22 4.72 -2.94
CA THR A 30 7.50 5.94 -2.56
C THR A 30 6.01 5.64 -2.36
N PRO A 31 5.40 6.11 -1.27
CA PRO A 31 3.96 5.97 -1.07
C PRO A 31 3.19 6.82 -2.08
N GLN A 32 2.11 6.26 -2.60
CA GLN A 32 1.08 6.98 -3.35
C GLN A 32 -0.22 6.93 -2.54
N ILE A 33 -0.66 8.07 -2.05
CA ILE A 33 -1.90 8.17 -1.28
C ILE A 33 -2.97 8.79 -2.18
N ILE A 34 -3.99 8.00 -2.52
CA ILE A 34 -5.03 8.39 -3.46
C ILE A 34 -6.35 8.46 -2.72
N ARG A 35 -6.97 9.65 -2.69
CA ARG A 35 -8.34 9.82 -2.21
C ARG A 35 -9.31 9.09 -3.14
N PHE A 36 -10.21 8.31 -2.55
CA PHE A 36 -11.22 7.53 -3.22
C PHE A 36 -12.57 7.77 -2.53
N ASP A 37 -13.40 8.57 -3.18
CA ASP A 37 -14.79 8.80 -2.80
C ASP A 37 -15.70 7.86 -3.60
N GLN A 38 -16.74 7.31 -2.97
CA GLN A 38 -17.75 6.50 -3.62
C GLN A 38 -19.12 6.84 -3.03
N ASP A 39 -20.13 7.03 -3.90
CA ASP A 39 -21.49 7.34 -3.47
C ASP A 39 -22.04 6.29 -2.50
N GLY A 40 -22.59 6.75 -1.38
CA GLY A 40 -23.12 5.89 -0.32
C GLY A 40 -22.06 5.18 0.53
N LYS A 41 -20.76 5.50 0.37
CA LYS A 41 -19.66 4.94 1.18
C LYS A 41 -18.80 6.06 1.78
N PRO A 42 -18.14 5.80 2.92
CA PRO A 42 -17.18 6.76 3.47
C PRO A 42 -16.02 6.99 2.49
N THR A 43 -15.50 8.23 2.47
CA THR A 43 -14.25 8.54 1.77
C THR A 43 -13.12 7.68 2.31
N MET A 44 -12.36 7.08 1.40
CA MET A 44 -11.21 6.25 1.73
C MET A 44 -9.95 6.82 1.07
N TRP A 45 -8.80 6.60 1.67
CA TRP A 45 -7.48 6.93 1.17
C TRP A 45 -6.73 5.65 0.89
N ARG A 46 -6.54 5.34 -0.38
CA ARG A 46 -5.82 4.15 -0.82
C ARG A 46 -4.32 4.40 -0.73
N LEU A 47 -3.64 3.61 0.09
CA LEU A 47 -2.18 3.58 0.15
C LEU A 47 -1.67 2.62 -0.92
N ARG A 48 -0.92 3.14 -1.88
CA ARG A 48 -0.34 2.38 -3.00
C ARG A 48 1.16 2.58 -3.07
N THR A 49 1.82 1.69 -3.80
CA THR A 49 3.21 1.83 -4.21
C THR A 49 3.41 1.20 -5.59
N GLY A 50 4.36 1.74 -6.35
CA GLY A 50 4.68 1.38 -7.74
C GLY A 50 6.18 1.26 -7.95
N GLY A 51 6.64 1.23 -9.21
CA GLY A 51 8.07 1.09 -9.53
C GLY A 51 8.58 -0.35 -9.57
N PHE A 52 7.68 -1.34 -9.57
CA PHE A 52 8.05 -2.74 -9.79
C PHE A 52 8.36 -2.99 -11.27
N GLN A 53 9.42 -3.75 -11.54
CA GLN A 53 9.82 -4.12 -12.90
C GLN A 53 8.81 -5.04 -13.60
N SER A 54 8.03 -5.81 -12.83
CA SER A 54 7.00 -6.71 -13.34
C SER A 54 5.91 -6.96 -12.30
N ARG A 55 4.80 -7.53 -12.76
CA ARG A 55 3.70 -7.96 -11.88
C ARG A 55 4.13 -9.07 -10.92
N GLN A 56 5.06 -9.93 -11.33
CA GLN A 56 5.63 -10.98 -10.50
C GLN A 56 6.52 -10.42 -9.40
N ALA A 57 7.32 -9.39 -9.70
CA ALA A 57 8.11 -8.66 -8.70
C ALA A 57 7.20 -7.97 -7.66
N ALA A 58 6.09 -7.35 -8.13
CA ALA A 58 5.08 -6.79 -7.23
C ALA A 58 4.42 -7.88 -6.35
N GLY A 59 4.16 -9.07 -6.90
CA GLY A 59 3.64 -10.22 -6.17
C GLY A 59 4.56 -10.70 -5.06
N ALA A 60 5.83 -10.96 -5.39
CA ALA A 60 6.83 -11.39 -4.40
C ALA A 60 6.99 -10.38 -3.26
N PHE A 61 7.00 -9.08 -3.59
CA PHE A 61 7.03 -8.03 -2.57
C PHE A 61 5.75 -7.98 -1.74
N CYS A 62 4.58 -8.18 -2.36
CA CYS A 62 3.30 -8.24 -1.67
C CYS A 62 3.25 -9.37 -0.64
N ASP A 63 3.80 -10.53 -0.97
CA ASP A 63 3.85 -11.68 -0.07
C ASP A 63 4.83 -11.45 1.08
N ALA A 64 5.95 -10.77 0.85
CA ALA A 64 6.85 -10.33 1.91
C ALA A 64 6.18 -9.32 2.87
N VAL A 65 5.36 -8.40 2.35
CA VAL A 65 4.57 -7.48 3.19
C VAL A 65 3.56 -8.25 4.04
N ARG A 66 2.85 -9.22 3.44
CA ARG A 66 1.86 -10.06 4.14
C ARG A 66 2.47 -10.93 5.23
N SER A 67 3.61 -11.56 4.97
CA SER A 67 4.31 -12.39 5.97
C SER A 67 4.77 -11.59 7.20
N ARG A 68 4.99 -10.28 7.02
CA ARG A 68 5.34 -9.32 8.09
C ARG A 68 4.10 -8.63 8.71
N GLY A 69 2.90 -9.12 8.41
CA GLY A 69 1.63 -8.63 8.98
C GLY A 69 1.13 -7.31 8.40
N GLY A 70 1.52 -7.00 7.17
CA GLY A 70 0.97 -5.89 6.38
C GLY A 70 -0.16 -6.34 5.45
N ALA A 71 -1.11 -5.47 5.16
CA ALA A 71 -2.07 -5.71 4.10
C ALA A 71 -1.42 -5.44 2.74
N CYS A 72 -1.77 -6.25 1.73
CA CYS A 72 -1.31 -6.02 0.38
C CYS A 72 -2.23 -6.67 -0.67
N ALA A 73 -2.40 -5.98 -1.80
CA ALA A 73 -3.01 -6.47 -3.02
C ALA A 73 -2.25 -5.95 -4.26
N VAL A 74 -1.89 -6.85 -5.17
CA VAL A 74 -1.32 -6.48 -6.48
C VAL A 74 -2.44 -6.00 -7.39
N ILE A 75 -2.74 -4.70 -7.31
CA ILE A 75 -3.69 -4.04 -8.21
C ILE A 75 -2.91 -3.40 -9.35
N GLY A 76 -3.13 -3.91 -10.56
CA GLY A 76 -2.42 -3.54 -11.77
C GLY A 76 -2.15 -4.77 -12.64
N GLY A 77 -2.96 -4.88 -13.69
CA GLY A 77 -2.69 -5.61 -14.92
C GLY A 77 -2.76 -4.63 -16.08
#